data_AF-A0A1Z9VP39-F1
#
_entry.id   AF-A0A1Z9VP39-F1
#
_cell.length_a   1.000
_cell.length_b   1.000
_cell.length_c   1.000
_cell.angle_alpha   90.00
_cell.angle_beta   90.00
_cell.angle_gamma   90.00
#
_symmetry.space_group_name_H-M   'P 1'
#
loop_
_entity.id
_entity.type
_entity.pdbx_description
1 polymer ?
#
loop_
_entity_poly.entity_id
_entity_poly.type
_entity_poly.pdbx_seq_one_letter_code
_entity_poly.pdbx_strand_id
1 'polypeptide(L)'
;MNDCIQKITESYYKHKDNSDIEIEARLGFFNIGKFDTNVTEEFFLKIKNKFDNTSTWNNVEKINKTDYYYDKVRISIEDDGTTECIQKKNLEKLDFEIENSPFDFRISFSSEKNVPNKNYTSKEGLFTRVKERTRYTLKDVYFDLTVVTTENNAVVNKTYEIEIEIKPNDKSCLYNSINLVLKTIDVINMCENIGKTPCITSI
;
A
#
# COMPACT_ATOMS: atom_id res chain seq x y z
N MET A 1 -4.77 -18.10 -9.46
CA MET A 1 -5.88 -17.57 -8.64
C MET A 1 -6.19 -18.42 -7.40
N ASN A 2 -6.50 -19.73 -7.52
CA ASN A 2 -6.86 -20.56 -6.35
C ASN A 2 -5.75 -20.63 -5.28
N ASP A 3 -4.49 -20.79 -5.70
CA ASP A 3 -3.33 -20.77 -4.78
C ASP A 3 -3.23 -19.44 -4.01
N CYS A 4 -3.35 -18.32 -4.72
CA CYS A 4 -3.36 -16.99 -4.12
C CYS A 4 -4.47 -16.83 -3.07
N ILE A 5 -5.71 -17.23 -3.40
CA ILE A 5 -6.85 -17.18 -2.47
C ILE A 5 -6.59 -18.07 -1.24
N GLN A 6 -6.04 -19.26 -1.44
CA GLN A 6 -5.70 -20.18 -0.36
C GLN A 6 -4.69 -19.56 0.60
N LYS A 7 -3.55 -19.04 0.09
CA LYS A 7 -2.52 -18.41 0.93
C LYS A 7 -3.05 -17.23 1.73
N ILE A 8 -3.84 -16.36 1.11
CA ILE A 8 -4.47 -15.22 1.80
C ILE A 8 -5.43 -15.70 2.89
N THR A 9 -6.19 -16.77 2.62
CA THR A 9 -7.12 -17.35 3.59
C THR A 9 -6.37 -17.90 4.80
N GLU A 10 -5.28 -18.64 4.56
CA GLU A 10 -4.42 -19.18 5.62
C GLU A 10 -3.80 -18.06 6.47
N SER A 11 -3.21 -17.05 5.83
CA SER A 11 -2.65 -15.86 6.51
C SER A 11 -3.70 -15.08 7.28
N TYR A 12 -4.91 -14.91 6.73
CA TYR A 12 -6.01 -14.29 7.43
C TYR A 12 -6.33 -15.03 8.74
N TYR A 13 -6.58 -16.33 8.70
CA TYR A 13 -6.92 -17.08 9.91
C TYR A 13 -5.77 -17.14 10.93
N LYS A 14 -4.52 -17.11 10.46
CA LYS A 14 -3.32 -17.01 11.32
C LYS A 14 -3.22 -15.68 12.05
N HIS A 15 -3.67 -14.58 11.43
CA HIS A 15 -3.42 -13.24 11.93
C HIS A 15 -4.67 -12.50 12.44
N LYS A 16 -5.89 -12.92 12.10
CA LYS A 16 -7.16 -12.21 12.38
C LYS A 16 -7.38 -11.75 13.83
N ASP A 17 -6.76 -12.42 14.81
CA ASP A 17 -6.95 -12.11 16.23
C ASP A 17 -5.89 -11.14 16.80
N ASN A 18 -4.95 -10.64 15.97
CA ASN A 18 -4.07 -9.55 16.38
C ASN A 18 -4.86 -8.24 16.42
N SER A 19 -4.54 -7.36 17.39
CA SER A 19 -5.13 -6.02 17.41
C SER A 19 -4.56 -5.15 16.29
N ASP A 20 -5.39 -4.22 15.83
CA ASP A 20 -4.99 -3.15 14.91
C ASP A 20 -4.39 -3.70 13.61
N ILE A 21 -4.98 -4.77 13.08
CA ILE A 21 -4.55 -5.34 11.80
C ILE A 21 -4.91 -4.43 10.64
N GLU A 22 -3.92 -4.26 9.78
CA GLU A 22 -4.01 -3.68 8.45
C GLU A 22 -3.64 -4.76 7.43
N ILE A 23 -4.40 -4.80 6.33
CA ILE A 23 -4.13 -5.66 5.18
C ILE A 23 -4.08 -4.77 3.95
N GLU A 24 -2.92 -4.75 3.30
CA GLU A 24 -2.67 -3.94 2.11
C GLU A 24 -2.12 -4.79 0.96
N ALA A 25 -2.54 -4.48 -0.26
CA ALA A 25 -1.90 -4.93 -1.49
C ALA A 25 -1.08 -3.79 -2.08
N ARG A 26 0.12 -4.09 -2.55
CA ARG A 26 1.00 -3.13 -3.22
C ARG A 26 1.31 -3.65 -4.60
N LEU A 27 1.21 -2.79 -5.60
CA LEU A 27 1.72 -3.08 -6.95
C LEU A 27 3.23 -2.85 -6.97
N GLY A 28 3.92 -3.60 -7.82
CA GLY A 28 5.35 -3.50 -7.96
C GLY A 28 5.93 -4.54 -8.90
N PHE A 29 7.24 -4.74 -8.81
CA PHE A 29 7.99 -5.69 -9.62
C PHE A 29 8.86 -6.57 -8.72
N PHE A 30 8.88 -7.87 -8.97
CA PHE A 30 9.92 -8.73 -8.42
C PHE A 30 11.17 -8.68 -9.29
N ASN A 31 12.29 -8.32 -8.68
CA ASN A 31 13.59 -8.33 -9.34
C ASN A 31 14.65 -8.87 -8.38
N ILE A 32 15.35 -9.95 -8.79
CA ILE A 32 16.45 -10.60 -8.05
C ILE A 32 16.09 -10.78 -6.55
N GLY A 33 14.96 -11.42 -6.28
CA GLY A 33 14.54 -11.76 -4.92
C GLY A 33 14.07 -10.58 -4.05
N LYS A 34 13.86 -9.39 -4.64
CA LYS A 34 13.30 -8.22 -3.94
C LYS A 34 12.09 -7.69 -4.68
N PHE A 35 11.07 -7.33 -3.91
CA PHE A 35 9.90 -6.59 -4.41
C PHE A 35 10.20 -5.08 -4.39
N ASP A 36 10.08 -4.44 -5.54
CA ASP A 36 10.14 -2.99 -5.70
C ASP A 36 8.74 -2.43 -5.90
N THR A 37 8.31 -1.52 -5.02
CA THR A 37 6.98 -0.90 -5.06
C THR A 37 6.87 0.25 -6.07
N ASN A 38 7.97 0.64 -6.72
CA ASN A 38 7.96 1.72 -7.69
C ASN A 38 7.36 1.25 -9.02
N VAL A 39 6.12 1.64 -9.32
CA VAL A 39 5.43 1.26 -10.56
C VAL A 39 5.87 2.08 -11.78
N THR A 40 6.84 2.99 -11.65
CA THR A 40 7.22 4.02 -12.63
C THR A 40 6.16 5.12 -12.81
N GLU A 41 6.61 6.29 -13.26
CA GLU A 41 5.73 7.45 -13.48
C GLU A 41 4.68 7.20 -14.56
N GLU A 42 5.06 6.54 -15.66
CA GLU A 42 4.18 6.29 -16.81
C GLU A 42 2.92 5.53 -16.39
N PHE A 43 3.11 4.39 -15.73
CA PHE A 43 2.01 3.56 -15.26
C PHE A 43 1.22 4.21 -14.14
N PHE A 44 1.90 4.92 -13.23
CA PHE A 44 1.24 5.67 -12.17
C PHE A 44 0.27 6.70 -12.75
N LEU A 45 0.72 7.52 -13.71
CA LEU A 45 -0.12 8.54 -14.36
C LEU A 45 -1.26 7.89 -15.16
N LYS A 46 -1.02 6.75 -15.79
CA LYS A 46 -2.06 6.00 -16.52
C LYS A 46 -3.19 5.55 -15.59
N ILE A 47 -2.87 4.99 -14.43
CA ILE A 47 -3.87 4.59 -13.42
C ILE A 47 -4.55 5.83 -12.83
N LYS A 48 -3.75 6.85 -12.45
CA LYS A 48 -4.26 8.09 -11.88
C LYS A 48 -5.28 8.77 -12.81
N ASN A 49 -4.97 8.87 -14.11
CA ASN A 49 -5.88 9.45 -15.08
C ASN A 49 -7.21 8.69 -15.17
N LYS A 50 -7.19 7.35 -15.11
CA LYS A 50 -8.43 6.55 -15.09
C LYS A 50 -9.23 6.76 -13.80
N PHE A 51 -8.55 6.81 -12.67
CA PHE A 51 -9.18 7.10 -11.39
C PHE A 51 -9.80 8.49 -11.34
N ASP A 52 -9.09 9.53 -11.79
CA ASP A 52 -9.59 10.91 -11.84
C ASP A 52 -10.83 11.06 -12.73
N ASN A 53 -10.96 10.24 -13.77
CA ASN A 53 -12.11 10.23 -14.68
C ASN A 53 -13.23 9.26 -14.26
N THR A 54 -13.12 8.61 -13.10
CA THR A 54 -14.14 7.69 -12.57
C THR A 54 -15.06 8.40 -11.58
N SER A 55 -16.35 8.44 -11.85
CA SER A 55 -17.34 9.15 -11.01
C SER A 55 -17.92 8.32 -9.86
N THR A 56 -17.45 7.08 -9.67
CA THR A 56 -18.03 6.14 -8.70
C THR A 56 -17.39 6.17 -7.31
N TRP A 57 -16.37 7.01 -7.11
CA TRP A 57 -15.70 7.13 -5.81
C TRP A 57 -16.65 7.70 -4.76
N ASN A 58 -16.63 7.12 -3.56
CA ASN A 58 -17.34 7.69 -2.42
C ASN A 58 -16.65 8.95 -1.91
N ASN A 59 -15.32 9.00 -2.02
CA ASN A 59 -14.53 10.16 -1.64
C ASN A 59 -13.18 10.19 -2.38
N VAL A 60 -12.63 11.39 -2.58
CA VAL A 60 -11.29 11.61 -3.11
C VAL A 60 -10.58 12.65 -2.25
N GLU A 61 -9.46 12.28 -1.65
CA GLU A 61 -8.71 13.11 -0.71
C GLU A 61 -7.28 13.31 -1.21
N LYS A 62 -6.75 14.53 -1.04
CA LYS A 62 -5.32 14.81 -1.21
C LYS A 62 -4.69 14.93 0.17
N ILE A 63 -3.62 14.19 0.38
CA ILE A 63 -2.97 14.03 1.67
C ILE A 63 -1.47 14.21 1.45
N ASN A 64 -0.91 15.29 2.01
CA ASN A 64 0.52 15.52 2.00
C ASN A 64 1.06 15.27 3.40
N LYS A 65 2.11 14.45 3.50
CA LYS A 65 2.77 14.15 4.78
C LYS A 65 4.27 14.06 4.59
N THR A 66 4.99 14.42 5.65
CA THR A 66 6.41 14.10 5.78
C THR A 66 6.58 13.06 6.87
N ASP A 67 7.12 11.89 6.49
CA ASP A 67 7.43 10.81 7.41
C ASP A 67 8.90 10.88 7.84
N TYR A 68 9.12 10.76 9.14
CA TYR A 68 10.41 10.59 9.78
C TYR A 68 10.47 9.23 10.46
N TYR A 69 11.59 8.54 10.33
CA TYR A 69 11.79 7.23 10.94
C TYR A 69 12.80 7.32 12.07
N TYR A 70 12.36 6.97 13.29
CA TYR A 70 13.21 6.89 14.47
C TYR A 70 13.00 5.52 15.14
N ASP A 71 14.05 4.70 15.16
CA ASP A 71 13.98 3.29 15.58
C ASP A 71 12.85 2.53 14.86
N LYS A 72 11.79 2.13 15.57
CA LYS A 72 10.62 1.41 15.02
C LYS A 72 9.38 2.29 14.84
N VAL A 73 9.51 3.59 15.07
CA VAL A 73 8.39 4.54 15.04
C VAL A 73 8.48 5.41 13.78
N ARG A 74 7.37 5.45 13.05
CA ARG A 74 7.10 6.41 11.98
C ARG A 74 6.40 7.62 12.60
N ILE A 75 6.99 8.79 12.42
CA ILE A 75 6.41 10.07 12.81
C ILE A 75 5.95 10.75 11.52
N SER A 76 4.63 10.88 11.34
CA SER A 76 4.04 11.53 10.18
C SER A 76 3.63 12.95 10.57
N ILE A 77 4.02 13.95 9.78
CA ILE A 77 3.61 15.35 9.97
C ILE A 77 2.87 15.81 8.72
N GLU A 78 1.63 16.26 8.90
CA GLU A 78 0.81 16.84 7.83
C GLU A 78 1.10 18.35 7.65
N ASP A 79 0.64 18.92 6.54
CA ASP A 79 0.85 20.33 6.19
C ASP A 79 0.28 21.31 7.26
N ASP A 80 -0.77 20.91 7.98
CA ASP A 80 -1.38 21.71 9.05
C ASP A 80 -0.66 21.60 10.42
N GLY A 81 0.42 20.80 10.48
CA GLY A 81 1.18 20.53 11.69
C GLY A 81 0.66 19.36 12.53
N THR A 82 -0.44 18.72 12.13
CA THR A 82 -0.94 17.49 12.76
C THR A 82 0.14 16.42 12.74
N THR A 83 0.40 15.83 13.89
CA THR A 83 1.46 14.83 14.07
C THR A 83 0.87 13.50 14.52
N GLU A 84 1.24 12.45 13.83
CA GLU A 84 0.87 11.07 14.12
C GLU A 84 2.13 10.23 14.36
N CYS A 85 2.09 9.32 15.33
CA CYS A 85 3.20 8.43 15.65
C CYS A 85 2.72 6.98 15.63
N ILE A 86 3.22 6.20 14.68
CA ILE A 86 2.80 4.82 14.46
C ILE A 86 3.99 3.88 14.59
N GLN A 87 3.78 2.77 15.30
CA GLN A 87 4.68 1.64 15.28
C GLN A 87 4.04 0.52 14.44
N LYS A 88 4.59 0.28 13.24
CA LYS A 88 4.16 -0.79 12.33
C LYS A 88 4.96 -2.05 12.60
N LYS A 89 4.28 -3.17 12.86
CA LYS A 89 4.87 -4.51 12.93
C LYS A 89 4.39 -5.32 11.74
N ASN A 90 5.33 -5.69 10.85
CA ASN A 90 5.05 -6.64 9.78
C ASN A 90 4.80 -8.02 10.37
N LEU A 91 3.64 -8.61 10.08
CA LEU A 91 3.26 -9.95 10.53
C LEU A 91 3.56 -10.99 9.46
N GLU A 92 3.19 -10.70 8.22
CA GLU A 92 3.39 -11.60 7.08
C GLU A 92 3.39 -10.83 5.76
N LYS A 93 4.12 -11.36 4.77
CA LYS A 93 4.13 -10.86 3.39
C LYS A 93 3.90 -12.04 2.47
N LEU A 94 2.98 -11.88 1.53
CA LEU A 94 2.67 -12.84 0.50
C LEU A 94 2.97 -12.21 -0.85
N ASP A 95 3.87 -12.85 -1.59
CA ASP A 95 4.37 -12.38 -2.85
C ASP A 95 3.74 -13.18 -3.99
N PHE A 96 3.26 -12.46 -5.01
CA PHE A 96 2.52 -13.04 -6.12
C PHE A 96 3.00 -12.44 -7.44
N GLU A 97 3.49 -13.30 -8.32
CA GLU A 97 3.78 -12.97 -9.71
C GLU A 97 2.54 -13.23 -10.58
N ILE A 98 2.34 -12.38 -11.57
CA ILE A 98 1.26 -12.53 -12.55
C ILE A 98 1.85 -12.74 -13.94
N GLU A 99 1.52 -13.85 -14.57
CA GLU A 99 2.00 -14.11 -15.94
C GLU A 99 1.41 -13.10 -16.94
N ASN A 100 2.26 -12.59 -17.83
CA ASN A 100 1.91 -11.63 -18.87
C ASN A 100 1.29 -10.33 -18.32
N SER A 101 1.72 -9.88 -17.14
CA SER A 101 1.28 -8.66 -16.49
C SER A 101 2.40 -7.62 -16.44
N PRO A 102 2.07 -6.32 -16.51
CA PRO A 102 3.05 -5.26 -16.26
C PRO A 102 3.44 -5.16 -14.78
N PHE A 103 2.71 -5.79 -13.85
CA PHE A 103 3.05 -5.76 -12.42
C PHE A 103 2.85 -7.11 -11.76
N ASP A 104 3.62 -7.28 -10.71
CA ASP A 104 3.37 -8.22 -9.64
C ASP A 104 2.69 -7.50 -8.47
N PHE A 105 2.32 -8.26 -7.45
CA PHE A 105 1.80 -7.64 -6.22
C PHE A 105 2.24 -8.38 -4.96
N ARG A 106 2.30 -7.62 -3.89
CA ARG A 106 2.54 -8.11 -2.53
C ARG A 106 1.33 -7.81 -1.67
N ILE A 107 0.84 -8.80 -0.94
CA ILE A 107 -0.10 -8.58 0.16
C ILE A 107 0.66 -8.60 1.48
N SER A 108 0.48 -7.58 2.29
CA SER A 108 1.10 -7.46 3.61
C SER A 108 0.03 -7.49 4.70
N PHE A 109 0.28 -8.28 5.72
CA PHE A 109 -0.44 -8.25 6.99
C PHE A 109 0.44 -7.53 8.00
N SER A 110 -0.06 -6.44 8.58
CA SER A 110 0.64 -5.66 9.58
C SER A 110 -0.25 -5.35 10.77
N SER A 111 0.38 -5.09 11.91
CA SER A 111 -0.27 -4.43 13.05
C SER A 111 0.27 -3.00 13.14
N GLU A 112 -0.60 -2.00 13.08
CA GLU A 112 -0.25 -0.58 13.21
C GLU A 112 -0.81 -0.01 14.51
N LYS A 113 0.09 0.30 15.45
CA LYS A 113 -0.31 0.84 16.76
C LYS A 113 0.07 2.32 16.86
N ASN A 114 -0.90 3.14 17.26
CA ASN A 114 -0.65 4.51 17.69
C ASN A 114 0.19 4.52 18.97
N VAL A 115 1.28 5.27 18.97
CA VAL A 115 2.17 5.45 20.13
C VAL A 115 2.25 6.93 20.51
N PRO A 116 2.45 7.26 21.80
CA PRO A 116 2.60 8.65 22.20
C PRO A 116 3.78 9.33 21.49
N ASN A 117 3.61 10.59 21.12
CA ASN A 117 4.69 11.43 20.63
C ASN A 117 5.65 11.76 21.80
N LYS A 118 6.69 10.96 21.98
CA LYS A 118 7.63 11.05 23.12
C LYS A 118 8.76 12.06 22.89
N ASN A 119 8.46 13.25 22.38
CA ASN A 119 9.46 14.29 22.08
C ASN A 119 10.69 13.70 21.37
N TYR A 120 10.51 13.16 20.17
CA TYR A 120 11.63 12.74 19.32
C TYR A 120 12.41 14.02 18.92
N THR A 121 13.37 14.40 19.76
CA THR A 121 13.93 15.77 19.86
C THR A 121 14.91 16.14 18.75
N SER A 122 15.40 15.18 17.98
CA SER A 122 16.29 15.42 16.84
C SER A 122 15.72 14.80 15.59
N LYS A 123 15.30 15.64 14.65
CA LYS A 123 14.92 15.25 13.28
C LYS A 123 16.13 15.21 12.34
N GLU A 124 17.26 15.78 12.75
CA GLU A 124 18.50 15.77 11.98
C GLU A 124 19.04 14.34 11.85
N GLY A 125 19.40 13.95 10.63
CA GLY A 125 19.95 12.63 10.31
C GLY A 125 18.92 11.50 10.21
N LEU A 126 17.62 11.76 10.38
CA LEU A 126 16.58 10.76 10.17
C LEU A 126 16.33 10.54 8.68
N PHE A 127 16.01 9.30 8.31
CA PHE A 127 15.51 9.01 6.98
C PHE A 127 14.14 9.69 6.81
N THR A 128 14.03 10.53 5.77
CA THR A 128 12.83 11.32 5.51
C THR A 128 12.17 10.89 4.20
N ARG A 129 10.84 10.76 4.22
CA ARG A 129 10.02 10.56 3.03
C ARG A 129 8.97 11.66 2.96
N VAL A 130 9.01 12.47 1.91
CA VAL A 130 7.93 13.41 1.58
C VAL A 130 6.93 12.67 0.70
N LYS A 131 5.66 12.67 1.09
CA LYS A 131 4.60 11.91 0.41
C LYS A 131 3.50 12.83 -0.06
N GLU A 132 3.22 12.77 -1.36
CA GLU A 132 2.07 13.41 -1.99
C GLU A 132 1.09 12.30 -2.39
N ARG A 133 0.00 12.14 -1.64
CA ARG A 133 -0.96 11.05 -1.81
C ARG A 133 -2.29 11.57 -2.32
N THR A 134 -2.85 10.90 -3.32
CA THR A 134 -4.27 10.97 -3.63
C THR A 134 -4.92 9.66 -3.22
N ARG A 135 -5.85 9.73 -2.27
CA ARG A 135 -6.62 8.58 -1.77
C ARG A 135 -8.00 8.59 -2.39
N TYR A 136 -8.36 7.48 -3.04
CA TYR A 136 -9.69 7.25 -3.59
C TYR A 136 -10.38 6.21 -2.73
N THR A 137 -11.60 6.52 -2.27
CA THR A 137 -12.35 5.62 -1.39
C THR A 137 -13.52 5.01 -2.14
N LEU A 138 -13.63 3.68 -2.09
CA LEU A 138 -14.82 2.95 -2.55
C LEU A 138 -15.26 1.97 -1.46
N LYS A 139 -16.39 2.26 -0.81
CA LYS A 139 -16.93 1.54 0.34
C LYS A 139 -15.87 1.41 1.44
N ASP A 140 -15.40 0.18 1.67
CA ASP A 140 -14.45 -0.20 2.72
C ASP A 140 -13.04 -0.46 2.18
N VAL A 141 -12.72 0.11 1.02
CA VAL A 141 -11.41 -0.01 0.37
C VAL A 141 -10.85 1.38 0.09
N TYR A 142 -9.59 1.58 0.46
CA TYR A 142 -8.78 2.72 0.07
C TYR A 142 -7.88 2.33 -1.09
N PHE A 143 -7.76 3.23 -2.07
CA PHE A 143 -6.78 3.14 -3.13
C PHE A 143 -5.87 4.37 -3.04
N ASP A 144 -4.63 4.15 -2.70
CA ASP A 144 -3.65 5.20 -2.43
C ASP A 144 -2.63 5.26 -3.56
N LEU A 145 -2.64 6.38 -4.27
CA LEU A 145 -1.65 6.71 -5.27
C LEU A 145 -0.71 7.74 -4.64
N THR A 146 0.53 7.33 -4.35
CA THR A 146 1.50 8.15 -3.62
C THR A 146 2.75 8.39 -4.46
N VAL A 147 3.11 9.67 -4.64
CA VAL A 147 4.45 10.06 -5.06
C VAL A 147 5.30 10.24 -3.80
N VAL A 148 6.40 9.52 -3.72
CA VAL A 148 7.31 9.57 -2.57
C VAL A 148 8.62 10.17 -3.03
N THR A 149 9.00 11.28 -2.40
CA THR A 149 10.32 11.90 -2.59
C THR A 149 11.17 11.59 -1.37
N THR A 150 12.36 11.03 -1.60
CA THR A 150 13.37 10.79 -0.56
C THR A 150 14.65 11.52 -0.92
N GLU A 151 15.29 12.13 0.07
CA GLU A 151 16.58 12.77 -0.09
C GLU A 151 17.59 12.08 0.80
N ASN A 152 18.69 11.61 0.21
CA ASN A 152 19.80 11.03 0.94
C ASN A 152 21.11 11.59 0.39
N ASN A 153 21.86 12.33 1.21
CA ASN A 153 23.11 12.99 0.81
C ASN A 153 22.97 13.84 -0.47
N ALA A 154 21.95 14.70 -0.54
CA ALA A 154 21.59 15.54 -1.69
C ALA A 154 21.16 14.77 -2.96
N VAL A 155 21.04 13.44 -2.91
CA VAL A 155 20.44 12.65 -3.98
C VAL A 155 18.95 12.54 -3.74
N VAL A 156 18.17 13.15 -4.62
CA VAL A 156 16.71 13.09 -4.60
C VAL A 156 16.23 11.92 -5.46
N ASN A 157 15.54 10.98 -4.83
CA ASN A 157 14.87 9.87 -5.51
C ASN A 157 13.36 10.03 -5.42
N LYS A 158 12.67 9.80 -6.54
CA LYS A 158 11.21 9.74 -6.60
C LYS A 158 10.75 8.32 -6.90
N THR A 159 9.82 7.82 -6.11
CA THR A 159 9.12 6.56 -6.35
C THR A 159 7.62 6.80 -6.45
N TYR A 160 6.96 5.98 -7.28
CA TYR A 160 5.54 6.05 -7.53
C TYR A 160 4.91 4.77 -6.99
N GLU A 161 4.13 4.89 -5.92
CA GLU A 161 3.60 3.76 -5.16
C GLU A 161 2.08 3.70 -5.31
N ILE A 162 1.54 2.50 -5.52
CA ILE A 162 0.10 2.22 -5.59
C ILE A 162 -0.22 1.15 -4.56
N GLU A 163 -1.03 1.52 -3.58
CA GLU A 163 -1.45 0.69 -2.47
C GLU A 163 -2.98 0.56 -2.48
N ILE A 164 -3.49 -0.62 -2.14
CA ILE A 164 -4.91 -0.88 -1.95
C ILE A 164 -5.06 -1.44 -0.53
N GLU A 165 -5.86 -0.79 0.30
CA GLU A 165 -5.95 -1.10 1.72
C GLU A 165 -7.41 -1.36 2.10
N ILE A 166 -7.65 -2.35 2.95
CA ILE A 166 -8.99 -2.60 3.51
C ILE A 166 -9.16 -1.69 4.74
N LYS A 167 -10.26 -0.95 4.81
CA LYS A 167 -10.59 -0.15 5.99
C LYS A 167 -10.61 -1.03 7.25
N PRO A 168 -9.99 -0.59 8.35
CA PRO A 168 -10.13 -1.27 9.64
C PRO A 168 -11.58 -1.15 10.12
N ASN A 169 -12.38 -2.23 10.01
CA ASN A 169 -13.55 -2.50 10.86
C ASN A 169 -14.17 -3.89 10.61
N ASP A 170 -14.78 -4.42 11.68
CA ASP A 170 -15.05 -5.83 11.98
C ASP A 170 -16.09 -6.56 11.08
N LYS A 171 -15.90 -7.89 10.96
CA LYS A 171 -16.76 -8.98 10.43
C LYS A 171 -16.68 -9.43 8.97
N SER A 172 -16.04 -8.73 8.04
CA SER A 172 -15.89 -9.18 6.63
C SER A 172 -14.44 -9.33 6.17
N CYS A 173 -13.48 -9.36 7.10
CA CYS A 173 -12.05 -9.28 6.79
C CYS A 173 -11.56 -10.37 5.81
N LEU A 174 -12.03 -11.63 5.90
CA LEU A 174 -11.65 -12.64 4.89
C LEU A 174 -12.18 -12.30 3.49
N TYR A 175 -13.47 -11.99 3.38
CA TYR A 175 -14.09 -11.62 2.11
C TYR A 175 -13.40 -10.39 1.51
N ASN A 176 -13.13 -9.38 2.34
CA ASN A 176 -12.41 -8.18 1.91
C ASN A 176 -10.97 -8.50 1.50
N SER A 177 -10.28 -9.40 2.20
CA SER A 177 -8.92 -9.86 1.87
C SER A 177 -8.86 -10.57 0.51
N ILE A 178 -9.90 -11.35 0.18
CA ILE A 178 -10.01 -11.98 -1.14
C ILE A 178 -10.40 -10.93 -2.19
N ASN A 179 -11.33 -10.03 -1.86
CA ASN A 179 -11.76 -8.95 -2.74
C ASN A 179 -10.60 -7.98 -3.05
N LEU A 180 -9.62 -7.84 -2.16
CA LEU A 180 -8.41 -7.07 -2.37
C LEU A 180 -7.61 -7.57 -3.59
N VAL A 181 -7.55 -8.89 -3.81
CA VAL A 181 -6.92 -9.47 -5.01
C VAL A 181 -7.69 -9.06 -6.26
N LEU A 182 -9.01 -9.15 -6.24
CA LEU A 182 -9.85 -8.75 -7.37
C LEU A 182 -9.68 -7.25 -7.68
N LYS A 183 -9.60 -6.41 -6.65
CA LYS A 183 -9.33 -4.97 -6.80
C LYS A 183 -7.94 -4.68 -7.31
N THR A 184 -6.94 -5.45 -6.89
CA THR A 184 -5.59 -5.38 -7.44
C THR A 184 -5.60 -5.69 -8.94
N ILE A 185 -6.28 -6.76 -9.36
CA ILE A 185 -6.42 -7.12 -10.78
C ILE A 185 -7.22 -6.07 -11.56
N ASP A 186 -8.29 -5.51 -10.99
CA ASP A 186 -9.03 -4.41 -11.60
C ASP A 186 -8.10 -3.21 -11.88
N VAL A 187 -7.23 -2.85 -10.93
CA VAL A 187 -6.25 -1.76 -11.09
C VAL A 187 -5.19 -2.10 -12.15
N ILE A 188 -4.67 -3.33 -12.18
CA ILE A 188 -3.70 -3.74 -13.20
C ILE A 188 -4.34 -3.67 -14.60
N ASN A 189 -5.60 -4.10 -14.74
CA ASN A 189 -6.39 -3.98 -15.97
C ASN A 189 -6.62 -2.53 -16.41
N MET A 190 -6.43 -1.54 -15.52
CA MET A 190 -6.42 -0.13 -15.90
C MET A 190 -5.15 0.25 -16.67
N CYS A 191 -4.04 -0.45 -16.47
CA CYS A 191 -2.84 -0.31 -17.30
C CYS A 191 -2.95 -1.17 -18.57
N GLU A 192 -2.98 -2.48 -18.39
CA GLU A 192 -2.95 -3.45 -19.49
C GLU A 192 -3.96 -4.55 -19.20
N ASN A 193 -4.76 -4.90 -20.20
CA ASN A 193 -5.81 -5.89 -20.02
C ASN A 193 -5.21 -7.30 -19.94
N ILE A 194 -5.03 -7.79 -18.72
CA ILE A 194 -4.56 -9.14 -18.38
C ILE A 194 -5.73 -10.12 -18.18
N GLY A 195 -6.97 -9.66 -18.37
CA GLY A 195 -8.18 -10.44 -18.11
C GLY A 195 -8.58 -10.50 -16.64
N LYS A 196 -9.72 -11.14 -16.35
CA LYS A 196 -10.29 -11.23 -14.99
C LYS A 196 -9.75 -12.40 -14.17
N THR A 197 -9.16 -13.38 -14.84
CA THR A 197 -8.66 -14.61 -14.23
C THR A 197 -7.24 -14.89 -14.70
N PRO A 198 -6.27 -14.01 -14.37
CA PRO A 198 -4.89 -14.21 -14.79
C PRO A 198 -4.27 -15.42 -14.06
N CYS A 199 -3.20 -15.97 -14.65
CA CYS A 199 -2.36 -16.94 -13.96
C CYS A 199 -1.56 -16.19 -12.89
N ILE A 200 -1.70 -16.64 -11.63
CA ILE A 200 -1.06 -16.01 -10.47
C ILE A 200 -0.35 -17.11 -9.71
N THR A 201 0.95 -16.92 -9.51
CA THR A 201 1.85 -17.85 -8.82
C THR A 201 2.41 -17.15 -7.60
N SER A 202 2.38 -17.82 -6.45
CA SER A 202 3.05 -17.28 -5.28
C SER A 202 4.51 -17.72 -5.22
N ILE A 203 5.38 -16.79 -4.84
CA ILE A 203 6.83 -16.95 -4.81
C ILE A 203 7.43 -16.73 -3.42
#